data_AF-A0A410X023-F1
#
_entry.id   AF-A0A410X023-F1
#
_cell.length_a   1.000
_cell.length_b   1.000
_cell.length_c   1.000
_cell.angle_alpha   90.00
_cell.angle_beta   90.00
_cell.angle_gamma   90.00
#
_symmetry.space_group_name_H-M   'P 1'
#
loop_
_entity.id
_entity.type
_entity.pdbx_description
1 polymer ?
#
loop_
_entity_poly.entity_id
_entity_poly.type
_entity_poly.pdbx_seq_one_letter_code
_entity_poly.pdbx_strand_id
1 'polypeptide(L)'
;MTTIQSIVGLFLIVFGTFISFSTGNLPAAFISLVGGFILMSLSKLVDLQQGAYLKALGVPITGDQFQLIMKYSPEYAVESADFNVYPESHKEYALIHLEGELYLSVQVFKNVMTRVENEYTFRFPGREPVSFHRTLSLYKGAELFEYGGLAFVRISALNLVGSICEDRLLLNFAVQGRETDN
;
A
#
# COMPACT_ATOMS: atom_id res chain seq x y z
N MET A 1 7.58 -8.03 22.50
CA MET A 1 8.54 -9.13 22.71
C MET A 1 9.71 -9.09 21.72
N THR A 2 9.48 -8.72 20.46
CA THR A 2 10.50 -8.65 19.38
C THR A 2 11.58 -7.58 19.60
N THR A 3 11.25 -6.47 20.26
CA THR A 3 12.21 -5.44 20.66
C THR A 3 13.28 -5.95 21.64
N ILE A 4 12.89 -6.74 22.65
CA ILE A 4 13.84 -7.30 23.64
C ILE A 4 14.77 -8.34 22.97
N GLN A 5 14.23 -9.19 22.09
CA GLN A 5 15.04 -10.17 21.34
C GLN A 5 16.05 -9.51 20.40
N SER A 6 15.65 -8.44 19.71
CA SER A 6 16.55 -7.67 18.84
C SER A 6 17.65 -6.95 19.63
N ILE A 7 17.32 -6.39 20.80
CA ILE A 7 18.30 -5.73 21.68
C ILE A 7 19.30 -6.75 22.25
N VAL A 8 18.81 -7.90 22.73
CA VAL A 8 19.67 -8.98 23.25
C VAL A 8 20.55 -9.58 22.15
N GLY A 9 20.01 -9.76 20.94
CA GLY A 9 20.76 -10.21 19.77
C GLY A 9 21.87 -9.23 19.39
N LEU A 10 21.60 -7.93 19.36
CA LEU A 10 22.61 -6.90 19.11
C LEU A 10 23.68 -6.89 20.19
N PHE A 11 23.30 -7.05 21.46
CA PHE A 11 24.23 -7.10 22.58
C PHE A 11 25.17 -8.31 22.48
N LEU A 12 24.66 -9.48 22.09
CA LEU A 12 25.45 -10.69 21.84
C LEU A 12 26.45 -10.50 20.69
N ILE A 13 26.04 -9.83 19.60
CA ILE A 13 26.94 -9.56 18.47
C ILE A 13 28.03 -8.57 18.88
N VAL A 14 27.68 -7.46 19.54
CA VAL A 14 28.66 -6.42 19.84
C VAL A 14 29.58 -6.85 20.99
N PHE A 15 29.03 -7.29 22.13
CA PHE A 15 29.82 -7.62 23.31
C PHE A 15 30.36 -9.06 23.28
N GLY A 16 29.57 -10.03 22.83
CA GLY A 16 29.99 -11.43 22.78
C GLY A 16 31.15 -11.66 21.80
N THR A 17 31.08 -11.05 20.62
CA THR A 17 32.15 -11.15 19.62
C THR A 17 33.39 -10.36 20.06
N PHE A 18 33.23 -9.15 20.62
CA PHE A 18 34.37 -8.32 21.06
C PHE A 18 35.13 -8.94 22.24
N ILE A 19 34.44 -9.45 23.27
CA ILE A 19 35.06 -10.10 24.43
C ILE A 19 35.74 -11.42 24.02
N SER A 20 35.09 -12.22 23.17
CA SER A 20 35.65 -13.50 22.73
C SER A 20 36.87 -13.33 21.83
N PHE A 21 36.90 -12.27 21.03
CA PHE A 21 38.08 -11.92 20.23
C PHE A 21 39.23 -11.42 21.11
N SER A 22 38.93 -10.61 22.13
CA SER A 22 39.93 -10.11 23.10
C SER A 22 40.53 -11.21 23.98
N THR A 23 39.83 -12.33 24.16
CA THR A 23 40.30 -13.49 24.94
C THR A 23 40.91 -14.59 24.07
N GLY A 24 40.98 -14.39 22.74
CA GLY A 24 41.56 -15.34 21.79
C GLY A 24 40.71 -16.59 21.54
N ASN A 25 39.47 -16.62 22.03
CA ASN A 25 38.57 -17.76 21.88
C ASN A 25 37.71 -17.59 20.62
N LEU A 26 38.33 -17.86 19.47
CA LEU A 26 37.70 -17.82 18.14
C LEU A 26 36.40 -18.64 18.04
N PRO A 27 36.30 -19.87 18.58
CA PRO A 27 35.05 -20.63 18.59
C PRO A 27 33.90 -19.91 19.31
N ALA A 28 34.16 -19.30 20.46
CA ALA A 28 33.15 -18.55 21.21
C ALA A 28 32.69 -17.30 20.44
N ALA A 29 33.61 -16.60 19.77
CA ALA A 29 33.27 -15.45 18.92
C ALA A 29 32.34 -15.85 17.77
N PHE A 30 32.59 -16.99 17.14
CA PHE A 30 31.77 -17.49 16.04
C PHE A 30 30.36 -17.87 16.51
N ILE A 31 30.25 -18.52 17.68
CA ILE A 31 28.96 -18.87 18.29
C ILE A 31 28.16 -17.61 18.65
N SER A 32 28.78 -16.59 19.22
CA SER A 32 28.11 -15.31 19.53
C SER A 32 27.61 -14.60 18.28
N LEU A 33 28.40 -14.59 17.20
CA LEU A 33 28.03 -13.94 15.95
C LEU A 33 26.88 -14.68 15.26
N VAL A 34 26.99 -15.99 15.10
CA VAL A 34 25.94 -16.81 14.47
C VAL A 34 24.66 -16.80 15.32
N GLY A 35 24.77 -16.97 16.64
CA GLY A 35 23.62 -16.94 17.55
C GLY A 35 22.89 -15.60 17.54
N GLY A 36 23.64 -14.49 17.51
CA GLY A 36 23.07 -13.15 17.38
C GLY A 36 22.33 -12.93 16.06
N PHE A 37 22.92 -13.35 14.94
CA PHE A 37 22.27 -13.29 13.62
C PHE A 37 20.99 -14.14 13.55
N ILE A 38 21.01 -15.35 14.13
CA ILE A 38 19.83 -16.22 14.19
C ILE A 38 18.71 -15.56 14.99
N LEU A 39 19.00 -15.03 16.19
CA LEU A 39 17.99 -14.35 17.02
C LEU A 39 17.38 -13.14 16.32
N MET A 40 18.21 -12.33 15.66
CA MET A 40 17.76 -11.14 14.94
C MET A 40 16.92 -11.52 13.71
N SER A 41 17.28 -12.61 13.02
CA SER A 41 16.51 -13.14 11.89
C SER A 41 15.18 -13.74 12.34
N LEU A 42 15.15 -14.43 13.49
CA LEU A 42 13.93 -14.97 14.09
C LEU A 42 12.96 -13.84 14.48
N SER A 43 13.48 -12.73 15.04
CA SER A 43 12.65 -11.56 15.35
C SER A 43 11.99 -11.01 14.08
N LYS A 44 12.74 -10.85 12.99
CA LYS A 44 12.18 -10.43 11.71
C LYS A 44 11.14 -11.41 11.16
N LEU A 45 11.37 -12.72 11.33
CA LEU A 45 10.43 -13.74 10.89
C LEU A 45 9.10 -13.65 11.67
N VAL A 46 9.18 -13.43 12.98
CA VAL A 46 7.99 -13.22 13.84
C VAL A 46 7.27 -11.94 13.46
N ASP A 47 7.98 -10.84 13.21
CA ASP A 47 7.37 -9.58 12.76
C ASP A 47 6.65 -9.77 11.40
N LEU A 48 7.24 -10.54 10.47
CA LEU A 48 6.61 -10.90 9.20
C LEU A 48 5.38 -11.79 9.39
N GLN A 49 5.44 -12.78 10.30
CA GLN A 49 4.30 -13.66 10.61
C GLN A 49 3.17 -12.91 11.30
N GLN A 50 3.48 -11.99 12.21
CA GLN A 50 2.48 -11.12 12.83
C GLN A 50 1.87 -10.18 11.78
N GLY A 51 2.67 -9.63 10.87
CA GLY A 51 2.16 -8.86 9.74
C GLY A 51 1.20 -9.67 8.86
N ALA A 52 1.53 -10.93 8.56
CA ALA A 52 0.67 -11.82 7.79
C ALA A 52 -0.60 -12.25 8.55
N TYR A 53 -0.51 -12.48 9.85
CA TYR A 53 -1.64 -12.84 10.71
C TYR A 53 -2.60 -11.65 10.93
N LEU A 54 -2.06 -10.45 11.12
CA LEU A 54 -2.85 -9.22 11.20
C LEU A 54 -3.54 -8.89 9.87
N LYS A 55 -2.87 -9.15 8.75
CA LYS A 55 -3.47 -9.08 7.40
C LYS A 55 -4.61 -10.09 7.23
N ALA A 56 -4.48 -11.30 7.79
CA ALA A 56 -5.56 -12.29 7.80
C ALA A 56 -6.73 -11.90 8.73
N LEU A 57 -6.49 -11.06 9.73
CA LEU A 57 -7.49 -10.54 10.66
C LEU A 57 -8.14 -9.21 10.22
N GLY A 58 -7.81 -8.69 9.04
CA GLY A 58 -8.39 -7.44 8.53
C GLY A 58 -7.94 -6.17 9.27
N VAL A 59 -6.79 -6.23 9.96
CA VAL A 59 -6.21 -5.09 10.66
C VAL A 59 -5.69 -4.07 9.65
N PRO A 60 -5.88 -2.76 9.88
CA PRO A 60 -5.42 -1.71 8.97
C PRO A 60 -3.93 -1.83 8.64
N ILE A 61 -3.60 -1.61 7.37
CA ILE A 61 -2.24 -1.65 6.82
C ILE A 61 -1.43 -0.55 7.50
N THR A 62 -0.21 -0.88 7.96
CA THR A 62 0.67 0.12 8.57
C THR A 62 1.23 1.06 7.52
N GLY A 63 1.59 2.28 7.92
CA GLY A 63 2.16 3.27 7.00
C GLY A 63 3.42 2.78 6.27
N ASP A 64 4.28 2.01 6.94
CA ASP A 64 5.51 1.45 6.34
C ASP A 64 5.18 0.38 5.28
N GLN A 65 4.16 -0.45 5.52
CA GLN A 65 3.70 -1.44 4.55
C GLN A 65 3.12 -0.75 3.32
N PHE A 66 2.31 0.31 3.51
CA PHE A 66 1.77 1.08 2.40
C PHE A 66 2.86 1.78 1.59
N GLN A 67 3.89 2.34 2.25
CA GLN A 67 5.04 2.92 1.56
C GLN A 67 5.73 1.89 0.66
N LEU A 68 5.88 0.66 1.14
CA LEU A 68 6.50 -0.43 0.40
C LEU A 68 5.63 -0.84 -0.79
N ILE A 69 4.30 -0.92 -0.61
CA ILE A 69 3.35 -1.18 -1.70
C ILE A 69 3.47 -0.08 -2.76
N MET A 70 3.46 1.19 -2.35
CA MET A 70 3.55 2.33 -3.26
C MET A 70 4.85 2.30 -4.07
N LYS A 71 5.97 1.97 -3.42
CA LYS A 71 7.29 1.88 -4.07
C LYS A 71 7.38 0.80 -5.17
N TYR A 72 6.66 -0.30 -5.01
CA TYR A 72 6.69 -1.43 -5.95
C TYR A 72 5.44 -1.53 -6.83
N SER A 73 4.53 -0.56 -6.74
CA SER A 73 3.35 -0.53 -7.60
C SER A 73 3.73 -0.04 -8.99
N PRO A 74 3.22 -0.69 -10.05
CA PRO A 74 3.46 -0.23 -11.42
C PRO A 74 2.79 1.13 -11.64
N GLU A 75 3.43 1.98 -12.42
CA GLU A 75 2.91 3.27 -12.84
C GLU A 75 2.41 3.18 -14.28
N TYR A 76 1.26 3.79 -14.56
CA TYR A 76 0.66 3.80 -15.89
C TYR A 76 0.20 5.19 -16.27
N ALA A 77 0.29 5.52 -17.56
CA ALA A 77 -0.40 6.69 -18.10
C ALA A 77 -1.91 6.42 -18.10
N VAL A 78 -2.69 7.29 -17.46
CA VAL A 78 -4.13 7.09 -17.29
C VAL A 78 -4.89 7.81 -18.39
N GLU A 79 -5.78 7.10 -19.08
CA GLU A 79 -6.63 7.64 -20.14
C GLU A 79 -8.08 7.20 -19.92
N SER A 80 -9.03 8.00 -20.39
CA SER A 80 -10.45 7.64 -20.40
C SER A 80 -11.12 8.25 -21.63
N ALA A 81 -12.01 7.50 -22.27
CA ALA A 81 -12.87 8.01 -23.33
C ALA A 81 -14.12 8.73 -22.78
N ASP A 82 -14.45 8.47 -21.51
CA ASP A 82 -15.70 8.88 -20.88
C ASP A 82 -15.60 10.24 -20.16
N PHE A 83 -14.39 10.63 -19.74
CA PHE A 83 -14.14 11.89 -19.04
C PHE A 83 -12.70 12.36 -19.21
N ASN A 84 -12.47 13.66 -18.98
CA ASN A 84 -11.14 14.25 -19.09
C ASN A 84 -10.29 13.93 -17.86
N VAL A 85 -9.27 13.09 -18.04
CA VAL A 85 -8.26 12.78 -17.03
C VAL A 85 -7.32 13.98 -16.83
N TYR A 86 -6.88 14.21 -15.59
CA TYR A 86 -5.91 15.25 -15.25
C TYR A 86 -4.55 14.65 -14.82
N PRO A 87 -3.42 15.25 -15.23
CA PRO A 87 -3.29 16.26 -16.29
C PRO A 87 -3.54 15.63 -17.67
N GLU A 88 -3.85 16.45 -18.66
CA GLU A 88 -3.97 15.99 -20.06
C GLU A 88 -2.62 15.54 -20.66
N SER A 89 -1.51 15.74 -19.95
CA SER A 89 -0.20 15.17 -20.28
C SER A 89 -0.13 13.70 -19.85
N HIS A 90 0.64 12.86 -20.54
CA HIS A 90 0.94 11.46 -20.21
C HIS A 90 1.73 11.28 -18.89
N LYS A 91 1.21 11.83 -17.79
CA LYS A 91 1.76 11.66 -16.46
C LYS A 91 1.37 10.28 -15.98
N GLU A 92 2.37 9.55 -15.51
CA GLU A 92 2.18 8.22 -14.96
C GLU A 92 1.69 8.31 -13.51
N TYR A 93 0.80 7.39 -13.16
CA TYR A 93 0.23 7.25 -11.82
C TYR A 93 0.40 5.82 -11.34
N ALA A 94 0.88 5.66 -10.11
CA ALA A 94 0.97 4.36 -9.46
C ALA A 94 -0.43 3.74 -9.30
N LEU A 95 -0.62 2.55 -9.87
CA LEU A 95 -1.82 1.73 -9.69
C LEU A 95 -1.63 0.84 -8.47
N ILE A 96 -2.21 1.29 -7.36
CA ILE A 96 -2.03 0.63 -6.08
C ILE A 96 -3.01 -0.55 -5.97
N HIS A 97 -2.46 -1.73 -5.68
CA HIS A 97 -3.24 -2.94 -5.46
C HIS A 97 -3.31 -3.25 -3.96
N LEU A 98 -4.50 -3.10 -3.37
CA LEU A 98 -4.74 -3.44 -1.96
C LEU A 98 -5.80 -4.53 -1.88
N GLU A 99 -5.38 -5.73 -1.47
CA GLU A 99 -6.27 -6.86 -1.16
C GLU A 99 -7.30 -7.22 -2.25
N GLY A 100 -6.92 -7.07 -3.52
CA GLY A 100 -7.78 -7.38 -4.67
C GLY A 100 -8.52 -6.18 -5.24
N GLU A 101 -8.44 -5.02 -4.59
CA GLU A 101 -9.01 -3.76 -5.07
C GLU A 101 -7.94 -2.84 -5.68
N LEU A 102 -8.34 -2.10 -6.71
CA LEU A 102 -7.50 -1.15 -7.41
C LEU A 102 -7.76 0.27 -6.92
N TYR A 103 -6.66 0.97 -6.60
CA TYR A 103 -6.67 2.33 -6.11
C TYR A 103 -5.82 3.22 -7.01
N LEU A 104 -6.32 4.43 -7.27
CA LEU A 104 -5.63 5.46 -8.02
C LEU A 104 -5.59 6.76 -7.24
N SER A 105 -4.61 7.60 -7.54
CA SER A 105 -4.56 8.94 -6.99
C SER A 105 -5.79 9.75 -7.41
N VAL A 106 -6.40 10.47 -6.46
CA VAL A 106 -7.52 11.38 -6.76
C VAL A 106 -7.15 12.50 -7.73
N GLN A 107 -5.84 12.77 -7.90
CA GLN A 107 -5.36 13.78 -8.85
C GLN A 107 -5.77 13.47 -10.29
N VAL A 108 -5.90 12.19 -10.66
CA VAL A 108 -6.40 11.73 -11.96
C VAL A 108 -7.77 12.33 -12.28
N PHE A 109 -8.60 12.51 -11.25
CA PHE A 109 -9.98 12.94 -11.37
C PHE A 109 -10.17 14.44 -11.15
N LYS A 110 -9.10 15.23 -11.04
CA LYS A 110 -9.18 16.65 -10.64
C LYS A 110 -10.16 17.49 -11.48
N ASN A 111 -10.32 17.18 -12.76
CA ASN A 111 -11.25 17.90 -13.65
C ASN A 111 -12.73 17.56 -13.40
N VAL A 112 -12.99 16.39 -12.83
CA VAL A 112 -14.33 15.86 -12.54
C VAL A 112 -14.56 15.71 -11.04
N MET A 113 -13.75 16.38 -10.21
CA MET A 113 -13.77 16.21 -8.76
C MET A 113 -13.66 17.57 -8.07
N THR A 114 -14.51 17.77 -7.08
CA THR A 114 -14.41 18.90 -6.14
C THR A 114 -14.11 18.38 -4.75
N ARG A 115 -13.21 19.07 -4.04
CA ARG A 115 -12.89 18.76 -2.64
C ARG A 115 -13.41 19.89 -1.75
N VAL A 116 -14.17 19.53 -0.72
CA VAL A 116 -14.59 20.44 0.35
C VAL A 116 -14.16 19.83 1.67
N GLU A 117 -13.17 20.43 2.32
CA GLU A 117 -12.58 19.93 3.58
C GLU A 117 -12.12 18.45 3.51
N ASN A 118 -12.95 17.56 4.08
CA ASN A 118 -12.74 16.11 4.18
C ASN A 118 -13.58 15.31 3.18
N GLU A 119 -14.42 15.96 2.39
CA GLU A 119 -15.29 15.31 1.42
C GLU A 119 -14.77 15.53 -0.01
N TYR A 120 -14.79 14.45 -0.79
CA TYR A 120 -14.46 14.46 -2.20
C TYR A 120 -15.72 14.09 -2.98
N THR A 121 -16.19 15.01 -3.81
CA THR A 121 -17.35 14.80 -4.68
C THR A 121 -16.90 14.66 -6.12
N PHE A 122 -17.20 13.52 -6.73
CA PHE A 122 -16.90 13.18 -8.12
C PHE A 122 -18.15 13.42 -8.96
N ARG A 123 -18.01 14.21 -10.02
CA ARG A 123 -19.08 14.63 -10.93
C ARG A 123 -18.68 14.27 -12.36
N PHE A 124 -19.03 13.05 -12.74
CA PHE A 124 -18.79 12.57 -14.09
C PHE A 124 -19.89 13.03 -15.07
N PRO A 125 -19.58 13.24 -16.36
CA PRO A 125 -20.59 13.57 -17.37
C PRO A 125 -21.69 12.49 -17.45
N GLY A 126 -22.95 12.90 -17.36
CA GLY A 126 -24.10 11.98 -17.52
C GLY A 126 -24.34 11.00 -16.36
N ARG A 127 -23.74 11.21 -15.18
CA ARG A 127 -23.96 10.38 -13.98
C ARG A 127 -24.29 11.22 -12.75
N GLU A 128 -24.91 10.56 -11.77
CA GLU A 128 -25.12 11.17 -10.47
C GLU A 128 -23.78 11.42 -9.75
N PRO A 129 -23.65 12.56 -9.05
CA PRO A 129 -22.47 12.83 -8.25
C PRO A 129 -22.28 11.79 -7.15
N VAL A 130 -21.04 11.34 -6.95
CA VAL A 130 -20.68 10.41 -5.87
C VAL A 130 -19.77 11.13 -4.89
N SER A 131 -20.10 11.08 -3.61
CA SER A 131 -19.36 11.74 -2.54
C SER A 131 -18.73 10.71 -1.61
N PHE A 132 -17.45 10.91 -1.30
CA PHE A 132 -16.72 10.07 -0.35
C PHE A 132 -16.08 10.91 0.75
N HIS A 133 -16.19 10.41 1.98
CA HIS A 133 -15.51 10.98 3.12
C HIS A 133 -14.10 10.41 3.20
N ARG A 134 -13.12 11.29 3.36
CA ARG A 134 -11.73 10.90 3.55
C ARG A 134 -11.57 10.15 4.86
N THR A 135 -11.09 8.91 4.77
CA THR A 135 -10.61 8.19 5.95
C THR A 135 -9.10 8.34 6.11
N LEU A 136 -8.66 8.56 7.36
CA LEU A 136 -7.24 8.60 7.73
C LEU A 136 -6.64 7.19 7.95
N SER A 137 -7.49 6.18 8.10
CA SER A 137 -7.08 4.79 8.31
C SER A 137 -6.99 4.05 6.98
N LEU A 138 -5.86 3.37 6.77
CA LEU A 138 -5.65 2.46 5.64
C LEU A 138 -6.27 1.10 5.97
N TYR A 139 -7.56 0.94 5.73
CA TYR A 139 -8.25 -0.35 5.93
C TYR A 139 -8.81 -0.89 4.62
N LYS A 140 -9.04 -2.20 4.60
CA LYS A 140 -9.59 -2.92 3.45
C LYS A 140 -10.93 -2.33 3.01
N GLY A 141 -11.07 -2.08 1.71
CA GLY A 141 -12.34 -1.66 1.12
C GLY A 141 -12.71 -0.21 1.41
N ALA A 142 -11.81 0.57 2.02
CA ALA A 142 -11.97 2.02 2.12
C ALA A 142 -12.17 2.59 0.71
N GLU A 143 -13.20 3.41 0.53
CA GLU A 143 -13.51 4.02 -0.77
C GLU A 143 -12.50 5.11 -1.12
N LEU A 144 -12.10 5.89 -0.12
CA LEU A 144 -11.12 6.96 -0.22
C LEU A 144 -10.29 7.09 1.05
N PHE A 145 -8.97 7.13 0.90
CA PHE A 145 -8.03 7.32 2.00
C PHE A 145 -6.91 8.29 1.64
N GLU A 146 -6.20 8.80 2.66
CA GLU A 146 -5.03 9.66 2.48
C GLU A 146 -3.78 9.06 3.10
N TYR A 147 -2.66 9.18 2.40
CA TYR A 147 -1.34 8.80 2.87
C TYR A 147 -0.28 9.77 2.36
N GLY A 148 0.56 10.29 3.25
CA GLY A 148 1.67 11.17 2.87
C GLY A 148 1.24 12.46 2.15
N GLY A 149 0.04 12.98 2.43
CA GLY A 149 -0.53 14.15 1.75
C GLY A 149 -1.10 13.86 0.36
N LEU A 150 -1.11 12.60 -0.08
CA LEU A 150 -1.74 12.14 -1.31
C LEU A 150 -3.01 11.36 -0.97
N ALA A 151 -4.11 11.64 -1.67
CA ALA A 151 -5.36 10.90 -1.54
C ALA A 151 -5.51 9.87 -2.67
N PHE A 152 -6.07 8.72 -2.32
CA PHE A 152 -6.31 7.60 -3.21
C PHE A 152 -7.77 7.17 -3.11
N VAL A 153 -8.36 6.86 -4.27
CA VAL A 153 -9.75 6.43 -4.40
C VAL A 153 -9.80 5.07 -5.07
N ARG A 154 -10.73 4.22 -4.60
CA ARG A 154 -10.99 2.91 -5.19
C ARG A 154 -11.71 3.08 -6.52
N ILE A 155 -11.18 2.48 -7.59
CA ILE A 155 -11.74 2.60 -8.95
C ILE A 155 -13.18 2.07 -8.99
N SER A 156 -13.42 0.90 -8.37
CA SER A 156 -14.75 0.27 -8.31
C SER A 156 -15.78 1.11 -7.54
N ALA A 157 -15.36 1.92 -6.55
CA ALA A 157 -16.27 2.80 -5.81
C ALA A 157 -16.85 3.92 -6.71
N LEU A 158 -16.11 4.34 -7.72
CA LEU A 158 -16.56 5.31 -8.72
C LEU A 158 -17.37 4.67 -9.86
N ASN A 159 -17.67 3.37 -9.74
CA ASN A 159 -18.34 2.59 -10.77
C ASN A 159 -17.59 2.64 -12.13
N LEU A 160 -16.26 2.58 -12.02
CA LEU A 160 -15.28 2.53 -13.11
C LEU A 160 -14.63 1.14 -13.16
N VAL A 161 -14.12 0.78 -14.32
CA VAL A 161 -13.30 -0.42 -14.56
C VAL A 161 -11.99 0.04 -15.22
N GLY A 162 -10.87 -0.46 -14.70
CA GLY A 162 -9.55 -0.25 -15.28
C GLY A 162 -9.16 -1.42 -16.18
N SER A 163 -8.73 -1.14 -17.41
CA SER A 163 -8.11 -2.12 -18.32
C SER A 163 -6.71 -1.66 -18.69
N ILE A 164 -5.73 -2.57 -18.65
CA ILE A 164 -4.34 -2.25 -18.98
C ILE A 164 -4.10 -2.61 -20.44
N CYS A 165 -3.64 -1.65 -21.24
CA CYS A 165 -3.30 -1.82 -22.66
C CYS A 165 -1.96 -1.14 -22.95
N GLU A 166 -0.91 -1.93 -23.26
CA GLU A 166 0.39 -1.42 -23.74
C GLU A 166 0.91 -0.22 -22.93
N ASP A 167 1.03 -0.39 -21.61
CA ASP A 167 1.50 0.61 -20.63
C ASP A 167 0.53 1.77 -20.31
N ARG A 168 -0.71 1.68 -20.79
CA ARG A 168 -1.78 2.62 -20.44
C ARG A 168 -2.85 1.96 -19.59
N LEU A 169 -3.36 2.72 -18.63
CA LEU A 169 -4.53 2.36 -17.85
C LEU A 169 -5.75 3.08 -18.41
N LEU A 170 -6.59 2.33 -19.13
CA LEU A 170 -7.86 2.79 -19.65
C LEU A 170 -8.92 2.69 -18.57
N LEU A 171 -9.46 3.83 -18.15
CA LEU A 171 -10.60 3.91 -17.25
C LEU A 171 -11.87 4.08 -18.07
N ASN A 172 -12.79 3.12 -17.93
CA ASN A 172 -14.11 3.19 -18.53
C ASN A 172 -15.17 3.02 -17.46
N PHE A 173 -16.36 3.53 -17.71
CA PHE A 173 -17.51 3.21 -16.87
C PHE A 173 -17.79 1.71 -16.88
N ALA A 174 -18.08 1.16 -15.70
CA ALA A 174 -18.63 -0.18 -15.64
C ALA A 174 -19.95 -0.19 -16.42
N VAL A 175 -20.04 -1.08 -17.42
CA VAL A 175 -21.28 -1.33 -18.14
C VAL A 175 -22.29 -1.80 -17.09
N GLN A 176 -23.38 -1.06 -16.90
CA GLN A 176 -24.50 -1.54 -16.09
C GLN A 176 -24.98 -2.83 -16.75
N GLY A 177 -24.63 -3.96 -16.14
CA GLY A 177 -25.22 -5.23 -16.50
C GLY A 177 -26.72 -5.09 -16.33
N ARG A 178 -27.44 -5.24 -17.45
CA ARG A 178 -28.82 -5.71 -17.48
C ARG A 178 -29.06 -6.67 -16.31
N GLU A 179 -30.15 -6.45 -15.60
CA GLU A 179 -30.88 -7.53 -14.96
C GLU A 179 -30.90 -8.72 -15.94
N THR A 180 -30.14 -9.76 -15.63
CA THR A 180 -30.46 -11.07 -16.16
C THR A 180 -31.64 -11.55 -15.35
N ASP A 181 -32.83 -11.36 -15.93
CA ASP A 181 -33.94 -12.28 -15.76
C ASP A 181 -33.39 -13.72 -15.75
N ASN A 182 -33.58 -14.40 -14.62
CA ASN A 182 -34.02 -15.79 -14.51
C ASN A 182 -34.19 -16.18 -13.03
#